data_AF-A0AAD8UJB6-F1
#
_entry.id   AF-A0AAD8UJB6-F1
#
_cell.length_a   1.000
_cell.length_b   1.000
_cell.length_c   1.000
_cell.angle_alpha   90.00
_cell.angle_beta   90.00
_cell.angle_gamma   90.00
#
_symmetry.space_group_name_H-M   'P 1'
#
loop_
_entity.id
_entity.type
_entity.pdbx_description
1 polymer ?
#
loop_
_entity_poly.entity_id
_entity_poly.type
_entity_poly.pdbx_seq_one_letter_code
_entity_poly.pdbx_strand_id
1 'polypeptide(L)'
;MIKQALRSYPEMMLRRSTFPPFIHQYQDKSHLPEALANCMGIAILFVSRNPDTSPFLWQSIQREQDRNLIEMVRYSRRDIFASLQAELIYIIMRVVAGGGSTLEDRNYNTHMLLAYEALWKHFMAMTDTLCSVDSKNSHSWEDWILDESRIRIACVWFLVAQVATVKVGISCSVLDTWRELLLPCHKVQWGATTPDSWDEETKALRSLPRRGKALVYFGELLESHHHANDAVHAETLDRWNSGVDNIGLLLNLVTAMM
;
A
#
# COMPACT_ATOMS: atom_id res chain seq x y z
N MET A 1 12.20 11.36 6.41
CA MET A 1 11.15 10.71 7.24
C MET A 1 10.48 9.54 6.53
N ILE A 2 10.02 9.68 5.27
CA ILE A 2 9.32 8.61 4.51
C ILE A 2 10.10 7.29 4.49
N LYS A 3 11.40 7.32 4.16
CA LYS A 3 12.25 6.12 4.22
C LYS A 3 12.23 5.45 5.60
N GLN A 4 12.29 6.22 6.69
CA GLN A 4 12.27 5.69 8.05
C GLN A 4 10.93 5.04 8.40
N ALA A 5 9.81 5.58 7.91
CA ALA A 5 8.51 4.94 8.08
C ALA A 5 8.45 3.61 7.31
N LEU A 6 8.88 3.57 6.05
CA LEU A 6 8.94 2.34 5.26
C LEU A 6 9.87 1.28 5.90
N ARG A 7 10.94 1.70 6.60
CA ARG A 7 11.82 0.79 7.36
C ARG A 7 11.10 0.00 8.45
N SER A 8 9.98 0.51 8.98
CA SER A 8 9.21 -0.16 10.02
C SER A 8 8.27 -1.26 9.48
N TYR A 9 7.95 -1.27 8.17
CA TYR A 9 6.95 -2.19 7.63
C TYR A 9 7.36 -3.67 7.74
N PRO A 10 8.63 -4.06 7.52
CA PRO A 10 9.08 -5.42 7.83
C PRO A 10 8.91 -5.79 9.32
N GLU A 11 9.14 -4.86 10.25
CA GLU A 11 8.91 -5.12 11.69
C GLU A 11 7.42 -5.26 12.02
N MET A 12 6.57 -4.47 11.37
CA MET A 12 5.11 -4.56 11.47
C MET A 12 4.58 -5.94 11.03
N MET A 13 5.24 -6.60 10.07
CA MET A 13 4.89 -7.95 9.63
C MET A 13 5.16 -9.05 10.67
N LEU A 14 5.88 -8.77 11.77
CA LEU A 14 6.17 -9.78 12.80
C LEU A 14 4.94 -10.21 13.60
N ARG A 15 3.87 -9.39 13.61
CA ARG A 15 2.61 -9.70 14.29
C ARG A 15 1.44 -9.31 13.40
N ARG A 16 0.42 -10.18 13.35
CA ARG A 16 -0.75 -9.97 12.50
C ARG A 16 -1.56 -8.73 12.90
N SER A 17 -1.63 -8.45 14.19
CA SER A 17 -2.29 -7.26 14.74
C SER A 17 -1.59 -5.93 14.42
N THR A 18 -0.34 -5.99 13.93
CA THR A 18 0.45 -4.80 13.61
C THR A 18 0.74 -4.71 12.13
N PHE A 19 0.01 -5.42 11.27
CA PHE A 19 0.29 -5.40 9.84
C PHE A 19 0.35 -3.97 9.27
N PRO A 20 1.21 -3.74 8.25
CA PRO A 20 1.31 -2.46 7.55
C PRO A 20 -0.06 -1.94 7.07
N PRO A 21 -0.24 -0.61 7.00
CA PRO A 21 -1.54 0.06 6.79
C PRO A 21 -2.15 -0.09 5.37
N PHE A 22 -1.74 -1.12 4.63
CA PHE A 22 -2.31 -1.56 3.36
C PHE A 22 -2.71 -3.05 3.37
N ILE A 23 -2.58 -3.72 4.52
CA ILE A 23 -3.02 -5.08 4.79
C ILE A 23 -4.08 -5.00 5.88
N HIS A 24 -5.34 -5.28 5.53
CA HIS A 24 -6.45 -5.14 6.46
C HIS A 24 -6.53 -6.32 7.42
N GLN A 25 -6.84 -6.06 8.69
CA GLN A 25 -7.00 -7.08 9.73
C GLN A 25 -8.06 -8.15 9.40
N TYR A 26 -9.03 -7.85 8.54
CA TYR A 26 -9.99 -8.84 8.05
C TYR A 26 -9.29 -10.04 7.38
N GLN A 27 -8.16 -9.82 6.72
CA GLN A 27 -7.39 -10.87 6.06
C GLN A 27 -6.79 -11.89 7.05
N ASP A 28 -6.80 -11.61 8.35
CA ASP A 28 -6.34 -12.50 9.43
C ASP A 28 -7.46 -13.39 10.03
N LYS A 29 -8.74 -13.03 9.88
CA LYS A 29 -9.81 -13.57 10.75
C LYS A 29 -10.09 -15.07 10.65
N SER A 30 -9.86 -15.70 9.51
CA SER A 30 -10.19 -17.13 9.29
C SER A 30 -8.95 -17.97 8.97
N HIS A 31 -8.19 -17.53 7.98
CA HIS A 31 -6.94 -18.15 7.56
C HIS A 31 -6.11 -17.07 6.88
N LEU A 32 -4.88 -16.84 7.33
CA LEU A 32 -3.98 -15.92 6.68
C LEU A 32 -3.53 -16.53 5.34
N PRO A 33 -3.70 -15.83 4.21
CA PRO A 33 -3.25 -16.34 2.92
C PRO A 33 -1.76 -16.71 2.96
N GLU A 34 -1.41 -17.79 2.25
CA GLU A 34 -0.07 -18.38 2.32
C GLU A 34 1.04 -17.36 1.99
N ALA A 35 0.85 -16.53 0.96
CA ALA A 35 1.82 -15.50 0.59
C ALA A 35 2.10 -14.51 1.74
N LEU A 36 1.08 -14.12 2.52
CA LEU A 36 1.27 -13.26 3.70
C LEU A 36 1.92 -14.02 4.85
N ALA A 37 1.57 -15.29 5.07
CA ALA A 37 2.20 -16.13 6.09
C ALA A 37 3.70 -16.33 5.81
N ASN A 38 4.06 -16.62 4.56
CA ASN A 38 5.45 -16.73 4.11
C ASN A 38 6.18 -15.39 4.24
N CYS A 39 5.51 -14.29 3.87
CA CYS A 39 6.05 -12.95 4.04
C CYS A 39 6.34 -12.60 5.51
N MET A 40 5.50 -13.03 6.47
CA MET A 40 5.81 -12.90 7.90
C MET A 40 7.08 -13.67 8.29
N GLY A 41 7.23 -14.92 7.82
CA GLY A 41 8.43 -15.72 8.07
C GLY A 41 9.70 -15.07 7.52
N ILE A 42 9.62 -14.56 6.30
CA ILE A 42 10.71 -13.80 5.66
C ILE A 42 10.98 -12.49 6.40
N ALA A 43 9.96 -11.82 6.91
CA ALA A 43 10.13 -10.60 7.70
C ALA A 43 10.87 -10.84 9.01
N ILE A 44 10.64 -11.98 9.68
CA ILE A 44 11.43 -12.40 10.84
C ILE A 44 12.91 -12.55 10.45
N LEU A 45 13.19 -13.24 9.35
CA LEU A 45 14.56 -13.38 8.81
C LEU A 45 15.16 -12.02 8.48
N PHE A 46 14.38 -11.12 7.87
CA PHE A 46 14.83 -9.77 7.52
C PHE A 46 15.21 -8.97 8.77
N VAL A 47 14.35 -8.91 9.78
CA VAL A 47 14.59 -8.10 10.99
C VAL A 47 15.77 -8.64 11.80
N SER A 48 15.94 -9.96 11.87
CA SER A 48 17.03 -10.62 12.60
C SER A 48 18.32 -10.82 11.79
N ARG A 49 18.36 -10.34 10.53
CA ARG A 49 19.47 -10.62 9.61
C ARG A 49 20.80 -10.09 10.11
N ASN A 50 21.86 -10.81 9.77
CA ASN A 50 23.25 -10.39 9.92
C ASN A 50 23.98 -10.63 8.58
N PRO A 51 25.27 -10.26 8.45
CA PRO A 51 26.01 -10.45 7.21
C PRO A 51 26.01 -11.90 6.69
N ASP A 52 26.03 -12.88 7.59
CA ASP A 52 26.08 -14.31 7.24
C ASP A 52 24.73 -14.84 6.74
N THR A 53 23.62 -14.30 7.27
CA THR A 53 22.26 -14.74 6.88
C THR A 53 21.68 -13.94 5.71
N SER A 54 22.30 -12.82 5.32
CA SER A 54 21.82 -11.96 4.23
C SER A 54 21.66 -12.72 2.90
N PRO A 55 22.60 -13.57 2.42
CA PRO A 55 22.40 -14.34 1.20
C PRO A 55 21.21 -15.29 1.27
N PHE A 56 20.99 -15.94 2.41
CA PHE A 56 19.86 -16.84 2.62
C PHE A 56 18.53 -16.09 2.56
N LEU A 57 18.44 -14.93 3.21
CA LEU A 57 17.26 -14.06 3.16
C LEU A 57 16.86 -13.71 1.71
N TRP A 58 17.80 -13.26 0.89
CA TRP A 58 17.48 -12.86 -0.49
C TRP A 58 17.10 -14.06 -1.36
N GLN A 59 17.70 -15.24 -1.13
CA GLN A 59 17.27 -16.48 -1.77
C GLN A 59 15.85 -16.89 -1.34
N SER A 60 15.50 -16.72 -0.06
CA SER A 60 14.15 -17.00 0.45
C SER A 60 13.11 -16.08 -0.19
N ILE A 61 13.41 -14.78 -0.32
CA ILE A 61 12.53 -13.84 -1.04
C ILE A 61 12.37 -14.30 -2.49
N GLN A 62 13.46 -14.57 -3.20
CA GLN A 62 13.40 -14.96 -4.61
C GLN A 62 12.57 -16.23 -4.83
N ARG A 63 12.79 -17.27 -4.02
CA ARG A 63 12.02 -18.53 -4.12
C ARG A 63 10.52 -18.30 -3.91
N GLU A 64 10.16 -17.43 -2.97
CA GLU A 64 8.77 -17.12 -2.71
C GLU A 64 8.14 -16.28 -3.84
N GLN A 65 8.89 -15.37 -4.44
CA GLN A 65 8.46 -14.64 -5.64
C GLN A 65 8.23 -15.57 -6.83
N ASP A 66 9.19 -16.45 -7.11
CA ASP A 66 9.09 -17.45 -8.18
C ASP A 66 7.89 -18.38 -7.95
N ARG A 67 7.65 -18.83 -6.72
CA ARG A 67 6.47 -19.63 -6.34
C ARG A 67 5.19 -18.88 -6.67
N ASN A 68 5.04 -17.64 -6.19
CA ASN A 68 3.85 -16.82 -6.44
C ASN A 68 3.62 -16.63 -7.95
N LEU A 69 4.67 -16.40 -8.74
CA LEU A 69 4.55 -16.22 -10.19
C LEU A 69 4.16 -17.50 -10.94
N ILE A 70 4.63 -18.67 -10.50
CA ILE A 70 4.26 -19.96 -11.09
C ILE A 70 2.81 -20.31 -10.73
N GLU A 71 2.41 -20.08 -9.49
CA GLU A 71 1.12 -20.50 -8.96
C GLU A 71 -0.01 -19.50 -9.21
N MET A 72 0.29 -18.23 -9.56
CA MET A 72 -0.71 -17.16 -9.66
C MET A 72 -1.91 -17.51 -10.55
N VAL A 73 -1.72 -18.30 -11.61
CA VAL A 73 -2.80 -18.73 -12.51
C VAL A 73 -3.88 -19.58 -11.83
N ARG A 74 -3.60 -20.11 -10.64
CA ARG A 74 -4.52 -20.90 -9.80
C ARG A 74 -5.03 -20.11 -8.59
N TYR A 75 -4.53 -18.91 -8.36
CA TYR A 75 -4.86 -18.12 -7.19
C TYR A 75 -6.29 -17.60 -7.27
N SER A 76 -6.96 -17.59 -6.12
CA SER A 76 -8.19 -16.82 -5.96
C SER A 76 -7.89 -15.32 -5.99
N ARG A 77 -8.92 -14.49 -6.14
CA ARG A 77 -8.81 -13.02 -6.01
C ARG A 77 -8.13 -12.62 -4.69
N ARG A 78 -8.37 -13.37 -3.61
CA ARG A 78 -7.77 -13.09 -2.30
C ARG A 78 -6.29 -13.45 -2.27
N ASP A 79 -5.90 -14.57 -2.89
CA ASP A 79 -4.53 -15.07 -2.88
C ASP A 79 -3.61 -14.23 -3.77
N ILE A 80 -4.10 -13.80 -4.95
CA ILE A 80 -3.33 -12.87 -5.79
C ILE A 80 -3.12 -11.53 -5.11
N PHE A 81 -4.13 -11.06 -4.37
CA PHE A 81 -4.07 -9.77 -3.68
C PHE A 81 -3.12 -9.84 -2.47
N ALA A 82 -3.16 -10.94 -1.72
CA ALA A 82 -2.19 -11.24 -0.68
C ALA A 82 -0.75 -11.33 -1.23
N SER A 83 -0.57 -11.90 -2.42
CA SER A 83 0.72 -11.98 -3.09
C SER A 83 1.23 -10.59 -3.52
N LEU A 84 0.35 -9.71 -4.01
CA LEU A 84 0.67 -8.31 -4.28
C LEU A 84 1.13 -7.56 -3.03
N GLN A 85 0.46 -7.76 -1.91
CA GLN A 85 0.84 -7.16 -0.63
C GLN A 85 2.20 -7.67 -0.14
N ALA A 86 2.44 -8.99 -0.25
CA ALA A 86 3.73 -9.59 0.09
C ALA A 86 4.87 -9.07 -0.80
N GLU A 87 4.63 -8.99 -2.12
CA GLU A 87 5.59 -8.47 -3.09
C GLU A 87 5.99 -7.01 -2.77
N LEU A 88 5.00 -6.18 -2.42
CA LEU A 88 5.27 -4.80 -2.01
C LEU A 88 6.16 -4.73 -0.76
N ILE A 89 5.96 -5.63 0.22
CA ILE A 89 6.83 -5.73 1.39
C ILE A 89 8.26 -6.14 1.01
N TYR A 90 8.44 -7.08 0.10
CA TYR A 90 9.77 -7.47 -0.38
C TYR A 90 10.47 -6.30 -1.07
N ILE A 91 9.76 -5.52 -1.89
CA ILE A 91 10.30 -4.32 -2.52
C ILE A 91 10.69 -3.27 -1.47
N ILE A 92 9.89 -3.10 -0.42
CA ILE A 92 10.24 -2.21 0.71
C ILE A 92 11.50 -2.71 1.43
N MET A 93 11.61 -4.00 1.73
CA MET A 93 12.81 -4.61 2.31
C MET A 93 14.06 -4.30 1.46
N ARG A 94 13.93 -4.41 0.13
CA ARG A 94 15.01 -4.09 -0.82
C ARG A 94 15.42 -2.62 -0.80
N VAL A 95 14.46 -1.70 -0.85
CA VAL A 95 14.71 -0.24 -0.79
C VAL A 95 15.36 0.19 0.53
N VAL A 96 14.98 -0.47 1.62
CA VAL A 96 15.47 -0.24 2.98
C VAL A 96 16.88 -0.79 3.20
N ALA A 97 17.15 -2.01 2.74
CA ALA A 97 18.45 -2.67 2.87
C ALA A 97 19.53 -1.88 2.12
N GLY A 98 19.18 -1.29 0.98
CA GLY A 98 20.13 -0.58 0.13
C GLY A 98 20.98 -1.55 -0.66
N GLY A 99 20.72 -1.65 -1.96
CA GLY A 99 21.47 -2.47 -2.91
C GLY A 99 21.10 -2.02 -4.32
N GLY A 100 22.08 -1.88 -5.20
CA GLY A 100 21.88 -1.25 -6.51
C GLY A 100 23.17 -0.87 -7.27
N SER A 101 24.34 -1.09 -6.67
CA SER A 101 25.61 -0.73 -7.30
C SER A 101 26.15 -1.82 -8.23
N THR A 102 25.79 -3.10 -8.00
CA THR A 102 26.25 -4.21 -8.85
C THR A 102 25.27 -4.52 -9.99
N LEU A 103 25.72 -5.26 -11.01
CA LEU A 103 24.85 -5.74 -12.09
C LEU A 103 23.81 -6.75 -11.58
N GLU A 104 24.22 -7.64 -10.67
CA GLU A 104 23.34 -8.63 -10.03
C GLU A 104 22.21 -7.94 -9.26
N ASP A 105 22.52 -6.86 -8.55
CA ASP A 105 21.53 -6.03 -7.86
C ASP A 105 20.49 -5.45 -8.81
N ARG A 106 20.91 -5.00 -10.01
CA ARG A 106 20.00 -4.45 -11.01
C ARG A 106 19.07 -5.51 -11.57
N ASN A 107 19.62 -6.68 -11.92
CA ASN A 107 18.82 -7.80 -12.42
C ASN A 107 17.78 -8.26 -11.39
N TYR A 108 18.18 -8.35 -10.13
CA TYR A 108 17.28 -8.68 -9.04
C TYR A 108 16.19 -7.62 -8.85
N ASN A 109 16.56 -6.34 -8.80
CA ASN A 109 15.58 -5.25 -8.71
C ASN A 109 14.57 -5.30 -9.87
N THR A 110 15.03 -5.52 -11.10
CA THR A 110 14.16 -5.69 -12.27
C THR A 110 13.22 -6.87 -12.11
N HIS A 111 13.70 -8.02 -11.62
CA HIS A 111 12.86 -9.18 -11.37
C HIS A 111 11.73 -8.88 -10.37
N MET A 112 12.00 -8.18 -9.25
CA MET A 112 10.95 -7.79 -8.30
C MET A 112 9.90 -6.87 -8.93
N LEU A 113 10.33 -5.88 -9.73
CA LEU A 113 9.41 -4.98 -10.41
C LEU A 113 8.52 -5.73 -11.43
N LEU A 114 9.10 -6.67 -12.18
CA LEU A 114 8.35 -7.52 -13.12
C LEU A 114 7.39 -8.48 -12.39
N ALA A 115 7.79 -9.00 -11.23
CA ALA A 115 6.94 -9.84 -10.40
C ALA A 115 5.70 -9.07 -9.92
N TYR A 116 5.91 -7.86 -9.39
CA TYR A 116 4.84 -6.95 -9.01
C TYR A 116 3.90 -6.62 -10.18
N GLU A 117 4.46 -6.28 -11.35
CA GLU A 117 3.68 -5.97 -12.55
C GLU A 117 2.84 -7.17 -13.01
N ALA A 118 3.40 -8.38 -12.99
CA ALA A 118 2.69 -9.61 -13.38
C ALA A 118 1.51 -9.90 -12.44
N LEU A 119 1.75 -9.84 -11.13
CA LEU A 119 0.70 -10.02 -10.12
C LEU A 119 -0.40 -8.95 -10.25
N TRP A 120 -0.02 -7.70 -10.53
CA TRP A 120 -0.96 -6.58 -10.70
C TRP A 120 -1.84 -6.78 -11.93
N LYS A 121 -1.24 -7.10 -13.07
CA LYS A 121 -1.98 -7.39 -14.31
C LYS A 121 -2.95 -8.56 -14.11
N HIS A 122 -2.51 -9.61 -13.42
CA HIS A 122 -3.36 -10.77 -13.16
C HIS A 122 -4.54 -10.43 -12.23
N PHE A 123 -4.30 -9.64 -11.18
CA PHE A 123 -5.36 -9.12 -10.32
C PHE A 123 -6.37 -8.27 -11.10
N MET A 124 -5.91 -7.31 -11.90
CA MET A 124 -6.78 -6.44 -12.71
C MET A 124 -7.64 -7.25 -13.69
N ALA A 125 -7.07 -8.26 -14.35
CA ALA A 125 -7.82 -9.15 -15.23
C ALA A 125 -8.95 -9.90 -14.49
N MET A 126 -8.76 -10.28 -13.22
CA MET A 126 -9.77 -10.92 -12.38
C MET A 126 -10.82 -9.96 -11.81
N THR A 127 -10.50 -8.68 -11.65
CA THR A 127 -11.47 -7.69 -11.17
C THR A 127 -12.33 -7.14 -12.30
N ASP A 128 -11.73 -6.86 -13.46
CA ASP A 128 -12.44 -6.29 -14.62
C ASP A 128 -13.40 -7.31 -15.26
N THR A 129 -13.07 -8.60 -15.22
CA THR A 129 -13.97 -9.67 -15.71
C THR A 129 -15.21 -9.88 -14.86
N LEU A 130 -15.19 -9.50 -13.57
CA LEU A 130 -16.34 -9.63 -12.68
C LEU A 130 -17.26 -8.40 -12.70
N CYS A 131 -16.81 -7.28 -13.29
CA CYS A 131 -17.58 -6.03 -13.40
C CYS A 131 -18.50 -5.99 -14.65
N SER A 132 -18.78 -7.13 -15.27
CA SER A 132 -19.71 -7.23 -16.39
C SER A 132 -21.16 -7.27 -15.92
N VAL A 133 -21.82 -6.11 -16.06
CA VAL A 133 -23.28 -5.92 -16.22
C VAL A 133 -24.13 -6.17 -14.96
N ASP A 134 -24.63 -5.07 -14.35
CA ASP A 134 -25.76 -5.01 -13.38
C ASP A 134 -25.50 -4.88 -11.85
N SER A 135 -24.50 -4.14 -11.36
CA SER A 135 -24.41 -3.83 -9.92
C SER A 135 -24.50 -2.33 -9.58
N LYS A 136 -25.73 -1.81 -9.56
CA LYS A 136 -26.13 -0.71 -8.64
C LYS A 136 -26.31 -1.21 -7.19
N ASN A 137 -25.64 -2.29 -6.81
CA ASN A 137 -25.85 -2.99 -5.55
C ASN A 137 -24.67 -2.72 -4.62
N SER A 138 -24.98 -2.42 -3.35
CA SER A 138 -24.02 -2.13 -2.28
C SER A 138 -22.81 -3.04 -2.35
N HIS A 139 -21.62 -2.47 -2.53
CA HIS A 139 -20.36 -3.19 -2.35
C HIS A 139 -20.41 -3.85 -0.96
N SER A 140 -20.14 -5.16 -0.89
CA SER A 140 -19.96 -5.83 0.40
C SER A 140 -18.80 -5.15 1.15
N TRP A 141 -18.78 -5.25 2.48
CA TRP A 141 -17.68 -4.70 3.25
C TRP A 141 -16.34 -5.32 2.85
N GLU A 142 -16.36 -6.60 2.47
CA GLU A 142 -15.24 -7.36 1.95
C GLU A 142 -14.73 -6.82 0.61
N ASP A 143 -15.63 -6.52 -0.33
CA ASP A 143 -15.27 -5.91 -1.61
C ASP A 143 -14.71 -4.50 -1.39
N TRP A 144 -15.33 -3.72 -0.49
CA TRP A 144 -14.82 -2.41 -0.11
C TRP A 144 -13.42 -2.48 0.50
N ILE A 145 -13.12 -3.46 1.36
CA ILE A 145 -11.77 -3.68 1.89
C ILE A 145 -10.78 -3.91 0.75
N LEU A 146 -11.12 -4.73 -0.25
CA LEU A 146 -10.23 -4.98 -1.39
C LEU A 146 -9.98 -3.71 -2.21
N ASP A 147 -11.02 -2.94 -2.49
CA ASP A 147 -10.92 -1.68 -3.22
C ASP A 147 -10.06 -0.64 -2.47
N GLU A 148 -10.29 -0.47 -1.18
CA GLU A 148 -9.53 0.44 -0.33
C GLU A 148 -8.08 -0.03 -0.15
N SER A 149 -7.86 -1.34 0.00
CA SER A 149 -6.53 -1.92 0.06
C SER A 149 -5.74 -1.64 -1.22
N ARG A 150 -6.39 -1.69 -2.39
CA ARG A 150 -5.78 -1.34 -3.69
C ARG A 150 -5.33 0.12 -3.72
N ILE A 151 -6.17 1.03 -3.23
CA ILE A 151 -5.82 2.46 -3.10
C ILE A 151 -4.59 2.64 -2.19
N ARG A 152 -4.58 1.94 -1.05
CA ARG A 152 -3.47 1.98 -0.09
C ARG A 152 -2.18 1.40 -0.64
N ILE A 153 -2.24 0.31 -1.42
CA ILE A 153 -1.10 -0.24 -2.16
C ILE A 153 -0.54 0.79 -3.12
N ALA A 154 -1.38 1.46 -3.91
CA ALA A 154 -0.94 2.49 -4.84
C ALA A 154 -0.27 3.67 -4.10
N CYS A 155 -0.81 4.08 -2.96
CA CYS A 155 -0.20 5.10 -2.10
C CYS A 155 1.17 4.68 -1.57
N VAL A 156 1.32 3.44 -1.08
CA VAL A 156 2.60 2.94 -0.59
C VAL A 156 3.61 2.77 -1.72
N TRP A 157 3.16 2.31 -2.90
CA TRP A 157 3.99 2.25 -4.10
C TRP A 157 4.52 3.64 -4.50
N PHE A 158 3.66 4.66 -4.47
CA PHE A 158 4.06 6.05 -4.68
C PHE A 158 5.13 6.48 -3.66
N LEU A 159 4.95 6.19 -2.37
CA LEU A 159 5.92 6.52 -1.32
C LEU A 159 7.27 5.78 -1.53
N VAL A 160 7.23 4.53 -1.98
CA VAL A 160 8.42 3.75 -2.35
C VAL A 160 9.14 4.41 -3.54
N ALA A 161 8.39 4.79 -4.58
CA ALA A 161 8.92 5.48 -5.75
C ALA A 161 9.57 6.82 -5.38
N GLN A 162 8.97 7.60 -4.48
CA GLN A 162 9.56 8.84 -3.96
C GLN A 162 10.93 8.60 -3.31
N VAL A 163 11.03 7.58 -2.45
CA VAL A 163 12.31 7.22 -1.80
C VAL A 163 13.35 6.71 -2.80
N ALA A 164 12.92 6.02 -3.87
CA ALA A 164 13.82 5.55 -4.92
C ALA A 164 14.31 6.71 -5.82
N THR A 165 13.42 7.59 -6.28
CA THR A 165 13.74 8.72 -7.17
C THR A 165 14.70 9.71 -6.51
N VAL A 166 14.48 10.05 -5.23
CA VAL A 166 15.40 10.92 -4.47
C VAL A 166 16.83 10.35 -4.41
N LYS A 167 17.01 9.02 -4.47
CA LYS A 167 18.35 8.40 -4.52
C LYS A 167 18.99 8.42 -5.90
N VAL A 168 18.19 8.44 -6.97
CA VAL A 168 18.68 8.36 -8.36
C VAL A 168 18.86 9.75 -8.98
N GLY A 169 18.23 10.80 -8.44
CA GLY A 169 18.45 12.19 -8.82
C GLY A 169 17.85 12.60 -10.18
N ILE A 170 16.90 11.83 -10.70
CA ILE A 170 16.22 12.09 -11.98
C ILE A 170 14.81 12.60 -11.68
N SER A 171 14.48 13.82 -12.11
CA SER A 171 13.10 14.33 -12.07
C SER A 171 12.23 13.47 -12.98
N CYS A 172 11.31 12.70 -12.39
CA CYS A 172 10.50 11.74 -13.12
C CYS A 172 9.17 12.40 -13.54
N SER A 173 8.87 12.45 -14.84
CA SER A 173 7.55 12.88 -15.36
C SER A 173 6.39 11.99 -14.88
N VAL A 174 6.70 10.81 -14.34
CA VAL A 174 5.76 9.96 -13.60
C VAL A 174 5.18 10.71 -12.38
N LEU A 175 5.85 11.74 -11.87
CA LEU A 175 5.32 12.54 -10.78
C LEU A 175 4.01 13.28 -11.11
N ASP A 176 3.84 13.69 -12.36
CA ASP A 176 2.62 14.37 -12.82
C ASP A 176 1.43 13.41 -12.86
N THR A 177 1.67 12.12 -13.13
CA THR A 177 0.61 11.09 -13.12
C THR A 177 0.07 10.79 -11.72
N TRP A 178 0.81 11.11 -10.65
CA TRP A 178 0.34 10.89 -9.28
C TRP A 178 -0.68 11.92 -8.80
N ARG A 179 -0.97 12.98 -9.56
CA ARG A 179 -2.06 13.90 -9.21
C ARG A 179 -3.41 13.19 -9.19
N GLU A 180 -3.58 12.14 -9.98
CA GLU A 180 -4.78 11.30 -10.05
C GLU A 180 -4.78 10.13 -9.04
N LEU A 181 -3.74 10.03 -8.20
CA LEU A 181 -3.68 9.01 -7.16
C LEU A 181 -4.82 9.24 -6.15
N LEU A 182 -5.67 8.23 -5.98
CA LEU A 182 -6.71 8.25 -4.95
C LEU A 182 -6.09 8.29 -3.55
N LEU A 183 -6.67 9.10 -2.67
CA LEU A 183 -6.30 9.18 -1.27
C LEU A 183 -6.97 8.05 -0.46
N PRO A 184 -6.29 7.50 0.55
CA PRO A 184 -6.88 6.49 1.42
C PRO A 184 -8.06 7.04 2.23
N CYS A 185 -8.97 6.16 2.61
CA CYS A 185 -10.12 6.50 3.45
C CYS A 185 -9.72 6.88 4.88
N HIS A 186 -10.72 7.30 5.67
CA HIS A 186 -10.55 7.66 7.07
C HIS A 186 -10.08 6.45 7.90
N LYS A 187 -9.14 6.66 8.82
CA LYS A 187 -8.52 5.60 9.64
C LYS A 187 -9.52 4.73 10.42
N VAL A 188 -10.65 5.30 10.83
CA VAL A 188 -11.70 4.57 11.58
C VAL A 188 -12.48 3.61 10.67
N GLN A 189 -12.70 3.97 9.40
CA GLN A 189 -13.32 3.08 8.42
C GLN A 189 -12.39 1.91 8.09
N TRP A 190 -11.10 2.21 7.89
CA TRP A 190 -10.07 1.18 7.69
C TRP A 190 -9.79 0.35 8.95
N GLY A 191 -10.00 0.93 10.14
CA GLY A 191 -9.80 0.24 11.41
C GLY A 191 -10.98 -0.62 11.84
N ALA A 192 -12.11 -0.57 11.12
CA ALA A 192 -13.27 -1.37 11.42
C ALA A 192 -12.95 -2.88 11.31
N THR A 193 -13.42 -3.67 12.26
CA THR A 193 -13.18 -5.13 12.26
C THR A 193 -14.38 -5.91 11.75
N THR A 194 -15.55 -5.30 11.66
CA THR A 194 -16.81 -5.95 11.26
C THR A 194 -17.58 -5.08 10.28
N PRO A 195 -18.44 -5.68 9.42
CA PRO A 195 -19.32 -4.93 8.54
C PRO A 195 -20.16 -3.89 9.30
N ASP A 196 -20.72 -4.27 10.44
CA ASP A 196 -21.56 -3.39 11.27
C ASP A 196 -20.77 -2.18 11.78
N SER A 197 -19.58 -2.41 12.35
CA SER A 197 -18.72 -1.31 12.82
C SER A 197 -18.30 -0.39 11.67
N TRP A 198 -18.07 -0.94 10.47
CA TRP A 198 -17.72 -0.14 9.30
C TRP A 198 -18.88 0.71 8.81
N ASP A 199 -20.09 0.16 8.78
CA ASP A 199 -21.30 0.88 8.38
C ASP A 199 -21.64 1.99 9.40
N GLU A 200 -21.51 1.72 10.70
CA GLU A 200 -21.68 2.70 11.77
C GLU A 200 -20.71 3.89 11.60
N GLU A 201 -19.42 3.62 11.48
CA GLU A 201 -18.39 4.64 11.28
C GLU A 201 -18.59 5.41 9.96
N THR A 202 -18.98 4.72 8.89
CA THR A 202 -19.26 5.34 7.60
C THR A 202 -20.47 6.28 7.67
N LYS A 203 -21.52 5.90 8.39
CA LYS A 203 -22.69 6.76 8.64
C LYS A 203 -22.33 7.95 9.53
N ALA A 204 -21.54 7.74 10.59
CA ALA A 204 -21.06 8.79 11.47
C ALA A 204 -20.24 9.84 10.70
N LEU A 205 -19.30 9.41 9.85
CA LEU A 205 -18.51 10.34 9.02
C LEU A 205 -19.36 11.11 8.00
N ARG A 206 -20.41 10.49 7.47
CA ARG A 206 -21.35 11.15 6.54
C ARG A 206 -22.25 12.18 7.23
N SER A 207 -22.54 12.01 8.53
CA SER A 207 -23.38 12.91 9.30
C SER A 207 -22.63 14.10 9.90
N LEU A 208 -21.29 14.06 9.93
CA LEU A 208 -20.48 15.18 10.37
C LEU A 208 -20.75 16.44 9.50
N PRO A 209 -20.72 17.64 10.11
CA PRO A 209 -20.84 18.89 9.37
C PRO A 209 -19.81 18.96 8.25
N ARG A 210 -20.25 19.28 7.03
CA ARG A 210 -19.39 19.43 5.85
C ARG A 210 -18.59 20.72 5.93
N ARG A 211 -17.53 20.70 6.74
CA ARG A 211 -16.47 21.71 6.76
C ARG A 211 -15.41 21.35 5.71
N GLY A 212 -14.99 22.32 4.89
CA GLY A 212 -14.05 22.09 3.79
C GLY A 212 -14.52 21.09 2.71
N LYS A 213 -13.74 20.98 1.64
CA LYS A 213 -13.94 19.99 0.56
C LYS A 213 -13.46 18.61 1.03
N ALA A 214 -14.12 17.53 0.59
CA ALA A 214 -13.58 16.19 0.76
C ALA A 214 -12.50 15.96 -0.31
N LEU A 215 -11.26 15.71 0.10
CA LEU A 215 -10.17 15.40 -0.81
C LEU A 215 -10.29 13.93 -1.27
N VAL A 216 -10.26 13.73 -2.58
CA VAL A 216 -10.33 12.41 -3.22
C VAL A 216 -8.99 12.05 -3.85
N TYR A 217 -8.30 13.03 -4.42
CA TYR A 217 -7.06 12.82 -5.16
C TYR A 217 -5.87 13.53 -4.51
N PHE A 218 -4.68 12.95 -4.67
CA PHE A 218 -3.44 13.52 -4.17
C PHE A 218 -3.14 14.90 -4.77
N GLY A 219 -3.52 15.14 -6.02
CA GLY A 219 -3.41 16.47 -6.64
C GLY A 219 -4.20 17.56 -5.91
N GLU A 220 -5.36 17.22 -5.35
CA GLU A 220 -6.18 18.14 -4.55
C GLU A 220 -5.56 18.39 -3.17
N LEU A 221 -4.93 17.37 -2.58
CA LEU A 221 -4.17 17.51 -1.34
C LEU A 221 -2.97 18.44 -1.54
N LEU A 222 -2.21 18.25 -2.62
CA LEU A 222 -1.09 19.10 -2.99
C LEU A 222 -1.53 20.57 -3.19
N GLU A 223 -2.60 20.77 -3.95
CA GLU A 223 -3.18 22.11 -4.17
C GLU A 223 -3.62 22.77 -2.86
N SER A 224 -4.23 21.99 -1.95
CA SER A 224 -4.65 22.50 -0.65
C SER A 224 -3.48 22.90 0.24
N HIS A 225 -2.38 22.15 0.20
CA HIS A 225 -1.13 22.53 0.90
C HIS A 225 -0.52 23.80 0.32
N HIS A 226 -0.48 23.96 -1.01
CA HIS A 226 0.03 25.19 -1.65
C HIS A 226 -0.77 26.44 -1.26
N HIS A 227 -2.06 26.30 -1.03
CA HIS A 227 -2.96 27.40 -0.67
C HIS A 227 -3.36 27.37 0.82
N ALA A 228 -2.57 26.75 1.70
CA ALA A 228 -2.93 26.58 3.12
C ALA A 228 -3.18 27.89 3.90
N ASN A 229 -2.76 29.04 3.37
CA ASN A 229 -3.07 30.37 3.94
C ASN A 229 -4.51 30.83 3.68
N ASP A 230 -5.21 30.22 2.72
CA ASP A 230 -6.64 30.44 2.48
C ASP A 230 -7.46 29.61 3.48
N ALA A 231 -8.42 30.25 4.14
CA ALA A 231 -9.29 29.64 5.12
C ALA A 231 -10.01 28.38 4.60
N VAL A 232 -10.40 28.35 3.31
CA VAL A 232 -11.09 27.20 2.71
C VAL A 232 -10.17 26.00 2.59
N HIS A 233 -8.93 26.22 2.17
CA HIS A 233 -7.92 25.18 2.03
C HIS A 233 -7.40 24.73 3.41
N ALA A 234 -7.23 25.64 4.36
CA ALA A 234 -6.92 25.30 5.75
C ALA A 234 -8.00 24.39 6.36
N GLU A 235 -9.28 24.71 6.23
CA GLU A 235 -10.39 23.89 6.74
C GLU A 235 -10.46 22.51 6.04
N THR A 236 -10.15 22.48 4.74
CA THR A 236 -10.06 21.23 3.95
C THR A 236 -8.91 20.34 4.44
N LEU A 237 -7.74 20.93 4.73
CA LEU A 237 -6.60 20.22 5.31
C LEU A 237 -6.90 19.74 6.74
N ASP A 238 -7.54 20.55 7.58
CA ASP A 238 -7.93 20.16 8.95
C ASP A 238 -8.87 18.94 8.93
N ARG A 239 -9.86 18.96 8.03
CA ARG A 239 -10.76 17.82 7.82
C ARG A 239 -9.98 16.57 7.42
N TRP A 240 -9.10 16.66 6.42
CA TRP A 240 -8.25 15.55 6.00
C TRP A 240 -7.40 15.03 7.18
N ASN A 241 -6.67 15.92 7.84
CA ASN A 241 -5.72 15.60 8.90
C ASN A 241 -6.37 14.99 10.15
N SER A 242 -7.64 15.28 10.44
CA SER A 242 -8.39 14.64 11.52
C SER A 242 -8.55 13.12 11.32
N GLY A 243 -8.54 12.68 10.07
CA GLY A 243 -8.91 11.32 9.67
C GLY A 243 -7.79 10.44 9.14
N VAL A 244 -6.62 11.00 8.85
CA VAL A 244 -5.51 10.25 8.26
C VAL A 244 -4.91 9.24 9.24
N ASP A 245 -4.49 8.12 8.68
CA ASP A 245 -3.55 7.20 9.31
C ASP A 245 -2.10 7.51 8.88
N ASN A 246 -1.18 6.57 9.17
CA ASN A 246 0.22 6.71 8.83
C ASN A 246 0.48 6.92 7.32
N ILE A 247 -0.31 6.33 6.42
CA ILE A 247 -0.14 6.56 4.97
C ILE A 247 -0.49 8.02 4.65
N GLY A 248 -1.65 8.50 5.13
CA GLY A 248 -2.06 9.88 4.89
C GLY A 248 -1.09 10.91 5.46
N LEU A 249 -0.50 10.64 6.64
CA LEU A 249 0.58 11.47 7.20
C LEU A 249 1.82 11.50 6.30
N LEU A 250 2.21 10.36 5.72
CA LEU A 250 3.34 10.30 4.80
C LEU A 250 3.04 11.04 3.50
N LEU A 251 1.80 11.01 3.00
CA LEU A 251 1.39 11.77 1.81
C LEU A 251 1.47 13.29 2.07
N ASN A 252 1.05 13.76 3.25
CA ASN A 252 1.26 15.16 3.66
C ASN A 252 2.74 15.57 3.68
N LEU A 253 3.64 14.66 4.09
CA LEU A 253 5.07 14.94 4.04
C LEU A 253 5.58 15.04 2.61
N VAL A 254 5.05 14.24 1.68
CA VAL A 254 5.41 14.35 0.26
C VAL A 254 4.95 15.67 -0.31
N THR A 255 3.72 16.12 -0.03
CA THR A 255 3.23 17.42 -0.55
C THR A 255 4.04 18.59 -0.03
N ALA A 256 4.61 18.52 1.18
CA ALA A 256 5.50 19.56 1.69
C ALA A 256 6.91 19.54 1.06
N MET A 257 7.26 18.48 0.33
CA MET A 257 8.56 18.33 -0.34
C MET A 257 8.50 18.62 -1.86
N MET A 258 7.30 18.72 -2.43
CA MET A 258 7.04 19.05 -3.83
C MET A 258 6.77 20.55 -3.98
#